data_AF-A0A1M5G108-F1
#
_entry.id   AF-A0A1M5G108-F1
#
_cell.length_a   1.000
_cell.length_b   1.000
_cell.length_c   1.000
_cell.angle_alpha   90.00
_cell.angle_beta   90.00
_cell.angle_gamma   90.00
#
_symmetry.space_group_name_H-M   'P 1'
#
loop_
_entity.id
_entity.type
_entity.pdbx_description
1 polymer ?
#
loop_
_entity_poly.entity_id
_entity_poly.type
_entity_poly.pdbx_seq_one_letter_code
_entity_poly.pdbx_strand_id
1 'polypeptide(L)'
;MKNLTAFIICLLATCHIAFSQSSPTTVSYNKSDQPALMIELPYTEDVSQGFIVTNLKKTGYEPETKGSLFWKNNKINGYYTFKGVRLQGSNEPVDLYFKVEPKSRKQKDKSIIYLLVNKGSEGFINSGSDYNAAQQFLNGFLEQSAGYKLDLDIKAQENTLKDAQKKLTKLQDDEKSINKKIEQLQSDLKKNQQDQENQQKTIESEQKKLEELKTGKSS
;
A
#
# COMPACT_ATOMS: atom_id res chain seq x y z
N MET A 1 14.83 5.80 -44.10
CA MET A 1 14.40 5.11 -42.87
C MET A 1 13.34 5.98 -42.18
N LYS A 2 12.09 5.74 -42.54
CA LYS A 2 10.93 6.50 -42.09
C LYS A 2 9.96 5.47 -41.51
N ASN A 3 9.38 5.80 -40.35
CA ASN A 3 8.19 5.20 -39.76
C ASN A 3 8.43 3.91 -38.95
N LEU A 4 8.91 4.06 -37.72
CA LEU A 4 8.83 3.02 -36.68
C LEU A 4 8.34 3.62 -35.36
N THR A 5 7.17 4.27 -35.38
CA THR A 5 6.49 4.73 -34.16
C THR A 5 4.99 4.66 -34.39
N ALA A 6 4.45 3.44 -34.37
CA ALA A 6 3.01 3.20 -34.31
C ALA A 6 2.74 1.77 -33.82
N PHE A 7 2.82 1.52 -32.51
CA PHE A 7 2.00 0.45 -31.89
C PHE A 7 1.98 0.44 -30.35
N ILE A 8 1.71 1.56 -29.66
CA ILE A 8 1.29 1.50 -28.25
C ILE A 8 0.31 2.64 -27.98
N ILE A 9 -0.94 2.51 -28.44
CA ILE A 9 -2.05 3.30 -27.91
C ILE A 9 -3.23 2.35 -27.68
N CYS A 10 -3.46 2.06 -26.40
CA CYS A 10 -4.73 1.73 -25.76
C CYS A 10 -5.72 0.86 -26.55
N LEU A 11 -5.53 -0.46 -26.47
CA LEU A 11 -6.66 -1.37 -26.41
C LEU A 11 -7.34 -1.21 -25.03
N LEU A 12 -8.08 -0.11 -24.85
CA LEU A 12 -9.11 -0.03 -23.80
C LEU A 12 -10.26 -0.94 -24.25
N ALA A 13 -10.04 -2.25 -24.17
CA ALA A 13 -11.13 -3.19 -24.09
C ALA A 13 -11.80 -2.94 -22.74
N THR A 14 -12.83 -2.10 -22.73
CA THR A 14 -13.78 -2.04 -21.63
C THR A 14 -14.53 -3.37 -21.62
N CYS A 15 -13.91 -4.40 -21.04
CA CYS A 15 -14.64 -5.53 -20.50
C CYS A 15 -15.60 -4.94 -19.47
N HIS A 16 -16.84 -4.73 -19.87
CA HIS A 16 -17.93 -4.60 -18.92
C HIS A 16 -17.98 -5.92 -18.17
N ILE A 17 -17.32 -5.97 -17.00
CA ILE A 17 -17.48 -7.07 -16.07
C ILE A 17 -18.94 -6.96 -15.64
N ALA A 18 -19.79 -7.83 -16.17
CA ALA A 18 -21.15 -7.99 -15.69
C ALA A 18 -21.03 -8.50 -14.25
N PHE A 19 -21.08 -7.58 -13.30
CA PHE A 19 -21.06 -7.93 -11.89
C PHE A 19 -22.42 -8.53 -11.53
N SER A 20 -22.39 -9.71 -10.92
CA SER A 20 -23.60 -10.38 -10.47
C SER A 20 -24.20 -9.61 -9.30
N GLN A 21 -25.52 -9.36 -9.34
CA GLN A 21 -26.25 -8.82 -8.19
C GLN A 21 -26.16 -9.79 -7.01
N SER A 22 -26.32 -9.26 -5.79
CA SER A 22 -26.37 -10.09 -4.61
C SER A 22 -27.52 -11.10 -4.69
N SER A 23 -27.24 -12.32 -4.25
CA SER A 23 -28.16 -13.45 -4.33
C SER A 23 -28.40 -14.06 -2.94
N PRO A 24 -29.61 -14.60 -2.67
CA PRO A 24 -29.88 -15.34 -1.45
C PRO A 24 -29.00 -16.60 -1.34
N THR A 25 -28.58 -16.92 -0.13
CA THR A 25 -27.79 -18.11 0.21
C THR A 25 -27.97 -18.48 1.69
N THR A 26 -27.25 -19.51 2.15
CA THR A 26 -27.12 -19.84 3.56
C THR A 26 -25.66 -19.86 3.97
N VAL A 27 -25.38 -19.46 5.21
CA VAL A 27 -24.01 -19.48 5.77
C VAL A 27 -24.05 -19.82 7.25
N SER A 28 -23.04 -20.55 7.73
CA SER A 28 -22.97 -20.96 9.12
C SER A 28 -22.64 -19.79 10.05
N TYR A 29 -23.54 -19.51 10.99
CA TYR A 29 -23.34 -18.57 12.09
C TYR A 29 -23.68 -19.27 13.42
N ASN A 30 -22.77 -19.20 14.38
CA ASN A 30 -22.92 -19.81 15.70
C ASN A 30 -23.36 -21.30 15.65
N LYS A 31 -22.70 -22.10 14.78
CA LYS A 31 -22.96 -23.53 14.55
C LYS A 31 -24.36 -23.87 13.97
N SER A 32 -25.06 -22.88 13.42
CA SER A 32 -26.34 -23.07 12.74
C SER A 32 -26.30 -22.40 11.38
N ASP A 33 -26.97 -22.97 10.38
CA ASP A 33 -27.10 -22.33 9.08
C ASP A 33 -28.15 -21.23 9.15
N GLN A 34 -27.75 -20.03 8.72
CA GLN A 34 -28.59 -18.84 8.74
C GLN A 34 -28.80 -18.32 7.32
N PRO A 35 -29.95 -17.69 7.04
CA PRO A 35 -30.17 -17.03 5.76
C PRO A 35 -29.20 -15.87 5.59
N ALA A 36 -28.68 -15.72 4.38
CA ALA A 36 -27.76 -14.66 4.03
C ALA A 36 -27.96 -14.20 2.60
N LEU A 37 -27.42 -13.02 2.31
CA LEU A 37 -27.14 -12.53 0.96
C LEU A 37 -25.66 -12.76 0.66
N MET A 38 -25.33 -13.12 -0.57
CA MET A 38 -23.95 -13.17 -1.03
C MET A 38 -23.71 -12.33 -2.26
N ILE A 39 -22.52 -11.74 -2.35
CA ILE A 39 -22.04 -11.05 -3.56
C ILE A 39 -20.57 -11.37 -3.80
N GLU A 40 -20.20 -11.56 -5.07
CA GLU A 40 -18.81 -11.77 -5.46
C GLU A 40 -18.15 -10.43 -5.79
N LEU A 41 -16.99 -10.17 -5.19
CA LEU A 41 -16.13 -9.07 -5.56
C LEU A 41 -14.89 -9.57 -6.32
N PRO A 42 -14.45 -8.86 -7.37
CA PRO A 42 -13.24 -9.19 -8.13
C PRO A 42 -11.95 -8.79 -7.38
N TYR A 43 -11.96 -8.90 -6.06
CA TYR A 43 -10.88 -8.47 -5.18
C TYR A 43 -10.56 -9.53 -4.13
N THR A 44 -9.34 -9.51 -3.63
CA THR A 44 -8.89 -10.43 -2.59
C THR A 44 -9.71 -10.26 -1.30
N GLU A 45 -9.69 -11.30 -0.45
CA GLU A 45 -10.34 -11.26 0.87
C GLU A 45 -9.94 -10.01 1.66
N ASP A 46 -8.64 -9.71 1.75
CA ASP A 46 -8.12 -8.58 2.53
C ASP A 46 -8.62 -7.22 2.04
N VAL A 47 -8.71 -7.03 0.71
CA VAL A 47 -9.22 -5.79 0.11
C VAL A 47 -10.70 -5.64 0.43
N SER A 48 -11.47 -6.70 0.25
CA SER A 48 -12.92 -6.71 0.52
C SER A 48 -13.24 -6.52 2.00
N GLN A 49 -12.46 -7.12 2.92
CA GLN A 49 -12.60 -6.89 4.36
C GLN A 49 -12.31 -5.43 4.72
N GLY A 50 -11.22 -4.87 4.20
CA GLY A 50 -10.88 -3.46 4.39
C GLY A 50 -11.95 -2.52 3.84
N PHE A 51 -12.52 -2.86 2.68
CA PHE A 51 -13.60 -2.12 2.05
C PHE A 51 -14.85 -2.07 2.93
N ILE A 52 -15.35 -3.22 3.41
CA ILE A 52 -16.58 -3.28 4.25
C ILE A 52 -16.45 -2.37 5.46
N VAL A 53 -15.35 -2.49 6.20
CA VAL A 53 -15.17 -1.70 7.42
C VAL A 53 -15.02 -0.21 7.09
N THR A 54 -14.28 0.14 6.04
CA THR A 54 -14.13 1.54 5.62
C THR A 54 -15.46 2.13 5.19
N ASN A 55 -16.24 1.38 4.42
CA ASN A 55 -17.51 1.83 3.88
C ASN A 55 -18.55 2.07 4.98
N LEU A 56 -18.67 1.13 5.92
CA LEU A 56 -19.63 1.26 7.02
C LEU A 56 -19.23 2.37 8.01
N LYS A 57 -17.93 2.58 8.24
CA LYS A 57 -17.43 3.75 8.99
C LYS A 57 -17.81 5.07 8.32
N LYS A 58 -17.72 5.16 6.98
CA LYS A 58 -18.17 6.35 6.23
C LYS A 58 -19.67 6.62 6.42
N THR A 59 -20.47 5.58 6.63
CA THR A 59 -21.92 5.71 6.92
C THR A 59 -22.25 6.00 8.39
N GLY A 60 -21.25 6.19 9.25
CA GLY A 60 -21.44 6.53 10.67
C GLY A 60 -21.55 5.32 11.61
N TYR A 61 -21.31 4.10 11.11
CA TYR A 61 -21.39 2.88 11.91
C TYR A 61 -20.01 2.27 12.13
N GLU A 62 -19.70 1.97 13.39
CA GLU A 62 -18.48 1.27 13.78
C GLU A 62 -18.77 -0.22 13.98
N PRO A 63 -17.90 -1.14 13.52
CA PRO A 63 -18.08 -2.55 13.80
C PRO A 63 -17.94 -2.79 15.32
N GLU A 64 -18.80 -3.65 15.86
CA GLU A 64 -18.57 -4.22 17.18
C GLU A 64 -17.32 -5.08 17.14
N THR A 65 -16.33 -4.66 17.92
CA THR A 65 -15.02 -5.30 17.98
C THR A 65 -14.75 -5.79 19.40
N LYS A 66 -14.13 -6.97 19.53
CA LYS A 66 -13.61 -7.46 20.81
C LYS A 66 -12.20 -6.91 21.03
N GLY A 67 -12.04 -5.93 21.92
CA GLY A 67 -10.74 -5.34 22.28
C GLY A 67 -10.30 -4.21 21.33
N SER A 68 -9.53 -3.24 21.82
CA SER A 68 -9.29 -1.97 21.12
C SER A 68 -8.17 -1.98 20.05
N LEU A 69 -7.36 -3.05 19.96
CA LEU A 69 -6.04 -2.91 19.31
C LEU A 69 -5.96 -3.29 17.82
N PHE A 70 -6.89 -4.03 17.23
CA PHE A 70 -6.83 -4.38 15.80
C PHE A 70 -8.22 -4.57 15.20
N TRP A 71 -8.87 -3.48 14.82
CA TRP A 71 -10.23 -3.50 14.25
C TRP A 71 -10.40 -4.43 13.05
N LYS A 72 -9.34 -4.68 12.26
CA LYS A 72 -9.36 -5.63 11.13
C LYS A 72 -9.54 -7.09 11.56
N ASN A 73 -9.04 -7.46 12.74
CA ASN A 73 -9.06 -8.85 13.24
C ASN A 73 -10.16 -9.11 14.28
N ASN A 74 -10.86 -8.08 14.71
CA ASN A 74 -11.87 -8.18 15.74
C ASN A 74 -13.22 -8.58 15.15
N LYS A 75 -13.37 -9.87 14.90
CA LYS A 75 -14.60 -10.48 14.41
C LYS A 75 -15.36 -11.14 15.57
N ILE A 76 -16.69 -11.02 15.57
CA ILE A 76 -17.56 -11.78 16.47
C ILE A 76 -18.02 -13.03 15.71
N ASN A 77 -17.60 -14.21 16.16
CA ASN A 77 -17.90 -15.49 15.51
C ASN A 77 -17.50 -15.56 14.02
N GLY A 78 -16.44 -14.84 13.63
CA GLY A 78 -15.98 -14.77 12.23
C GLY A 78 -16.65 -13.69 11.38
N TYR A 79 -17.51 -12.85 11.97
CA TYR A 79 -18.23 -11.77 11.30
C TYR A 79 -17.80 -10.39 11.80
N TYR A 80 -17.84 -9.40 10.90
CA TYR A 80 -17.93 -7.99 11.28
C TYR A 80 -19.39 -7.67 11.56
N THR A 81 -19.70 -7.35 12.81
CA THR A 81 -21.06 -7.06 13.25
C THR A 81 -21.24 -5.56 13.38
N PHE A 82 -22.31 -5.02 12.80
CA PHE A 82 -22.67 -3.61 12.90
C PHE A 82 -24.10 -3.54 13.41
N LYS A 83 -24.31 -2.90 14.56
CA LYS A 83 -25.63 -2.87 15.20
C LYS A 83 -26.41 -1.60 14.87
N GLY A 84 -27.74 -1.73 14.81
CA GLY A 84 -28.66 -0.61 14.65
C GLY A 84 -28.45 0.18 13.35
N VAL A 85 -28.05 -0.50 12.27
CA VAL A 85 -27.83 0.12 10.96
C VAL A 85 -29.17 0.49 10.34
N ARG A 86 -29.36 1.78 10.05
CA ARG A 86 -30.54 2.29 9.36
C ARG A 86 -30.27 2.33 7.86
N LEU A 87 -30.77 1.33 7.15
CA LEU A 87 -30.62 1.23 5.71
C LEU A 87 -31.66 2.09 4.99
N GLN A 88 -31.30 2.59 3.82
CA GLN A 88 -32.27 3.28 2.97
C GLN A 88 -33.35 2.28 2.52
N GLY A 89 -34.62 2.60 2.79
CA GLY A 89 -35.74 1.71 2.49
C GLY A 89 -36.04 0.65 3.54
N SER A 90 -35.29 0.60 4.66
CA SER A 90 -35.68 -0.22 5.81
C SER A 90 -36.77 0.46 6.63
N ASN A 91 -37.65 -0.34 7.22
CA ASN A 91 -38.67 0.13 8.16
C ASN A 91 -38.05 0.43 9.52
N GLU A 92 -37.09 -0.41 9.93
CA GLU A 92 -36.44 -0.33 11.24
C GLU A 92 -34.91 -0.43 11.10
N PRO A 93 -34.15 -0.02 12.13
CA PRO A 93 -32.72 -0.33 12.21
C PRO A 93 -32.49 -1.84 12.33
N VAL A 94 -31.49 -2.36 11.62
CA VAL A 94 -31.13 -3.79 11.62
C VAL A 94 -29.66 -3.99 12.00
N ASP A 95 -29.36 -5.17 12.54
CA ASP A 95 -27.98 -5.57 12.79
C ASP A 95 -27.45 -6.33 11.56
N LEU A 96 -26.30 -5.89 11.04
CA LEU A 96 -25.66 -6.46 9.86
C LEU A 96 -24.43 -7.26 10.24
N TYR A 97 -24.32 -8.48 9.71
CA TYR A 97 -23.20 -9.39 9.96
C TYR A 97 -22.52 -9.71 8.64
N PHE A 98 -21.29 -9.23 8.48
CA PHE A 98 -20.50 -9.45 7.27
C PHE A 98 -19.43 -10.51 7.47
N LYS A 99 -19.34 -11.46 6.54
CA LYS A 99 -18.21 -12.38 6.43
C LYS A 99 -17.63 -12.29 5.03
N VAL A 100 -16.30 -12.36 4.94
CA VAL A 100 -15.60 -12.37 3.65
C VAL A 100 -14.80 -13.65 3.58
N GLU A 101 -14.92 -14.36 2.47
CA GLU A 101 -14.14 -15.56 2.17
C GLU A 101 -13.53 -15.44 0.77
N PRO A 102 -12.39 -16.10 0.50
CA PRO A 102 -11.91 -16.24 -0.88
C PRO A 102 -12.93 -17.05 -1.68
N LYS A 103 -13.14 -16.69 -2.96
CA LYS A 103 -14.14 -17.38 -3.81
C LYS A 103 -13.92 -18.88 -3.87
N SER A 104 -12.65 -19.29 -3.91
CA SER A 104 -12.28 -20.69 -3.68
C SER A 104 -10.82 -20.77 -3.26
N ARG A 105 -10.38 -21.97 -2.83
CA ARG A 105 -8.95 -22.23 -2.57
C ARG A 105 -8.04 -21.91 -3.76
N LYS A 106 -8.58 -21.99 -4.99
CA LYS A 106 -7.85 -21.71 -6.25
C LYS A 106 -8.03 -20.28 -6.76
N GLN A 107 -9.06 -19.56 -6.33
CA GLN A 107 -9.39 -18.19 -6.76
C GLN A 107 -9.33 -17.26 -5.55
N LYS A 108 -8.09 -16.92 -5.13
CA LYS A 108 -7.82 -16.04 -3.99
C LYS A 108 -7.78 -14.55 -4.36
N ASP A 109 -7.75 -14.26 -5.66
CA ASP A 109 -7.86 -12.95 -6.27
C ASP A 109 -9.30 -12.41 -6.26
N LYS A 110 -10.27 -13.25 -5.90
CA LYS A 110 -11.69 -12.92 -5.78
C LYS A 110 -12.21 -13.34 -4.41
N SER A 111 -13.28 -12.67 -3.97
CA SER A 111 -13.88 -12.93 -2.67
C SER A 111 -15.40 -12.94 -2.76
N ILE A 112 -16.01 -13.64 -1.81
CA ILE A 112 -17.45 -13.65 -1.58
C ILE A 112 -17.69 -12.92 -0.27
N ILE A 113 -18.56 -11.91 -0.31
CA ILE A 113 -19.09 -11.25 0.87
C ILE A 113 -20.43 -11.89 1.18
N TYR A 114 -20.59 -12.38 2.40
CA TYR A 114 -21.85 -12.81 2.97
C TYR A 114 -22.38 -11.73 3.91
N LEU A 115 -23.68 -11.45 3.84
CA LEU A 115 -24.40 -10.52 4.69
C LEU A 115 -25.61 -11.23 5.32
N LEU A 116 -25.63 -11.31 6.65
CA LEU A 116 -26.83 -11.70 7.39
C LEU A 116 -27.46 -10.44 7.98
N VAL A 117 -28.79 -10.43 7.96
CA VAL A 117 -29.61 -9.33 8.49
C VAL A 117 -30.36 -9.84 9.69
N ASN A 118 -30.13 -9.25 10.86
CA ASN A 118 -30.82 -9.61 12.09
C ASN A 118 -31.74 -8.45 12.53
N LYS A 119 -33.00 -8.77 12.79
CA LYS A 119 -34.03 -7.81 13.20
C LYS A 119 -34.43 -8.04 14.66
N GLY A 120 -33.44 -7.98 15.55
CA GLY A 120 -33.63 -8.07 16.99
C GLY A 120 -34.40 -9.33 17.42
N SER A 121 -35.63 -9.14 17.88
CA SER A 121 -36.51 -10.23 18.35
C SER A 121 -36.93 -11.22 17.26
N GLU A 122 -36.96 -10.81 15.99
CA GLU A 122 -37.29 -11.71 14.87
C GLU A 122 -36.09 -12.58 14.44
N GLY A 123 -34.89 -12.27 14.92
CA GLY A 123 -33.67 -12.98 14.55
C GLY A 123 -33.24 -12.71 13.12
N PHE A 124 -32.60 -13.70 12.48
CA PHE A 124 -32.10 -13.57 11.10
C PHE A 124 -33.22 -13.71 10.08
N ILE A 125 -33.37 -12.72 9.21
CA ILE A 125 -34.46 -12.64 8.23
C ILE A 125 -34.00 -12.98 6.81
N ASN A 126 -34.93 -13.43 5.96
CA ASN A 126 -34.68 -13.79 4.55
C ASN A 126 -35.67 -13.13 3.56
N SER A 127 -36.56 -12.28 4.04
CA SER A 127 -37.62 -11.64 3.28
C SER A 127 -38.12 -10.38 4.01
N GLY A 128 -38.95 -9.57 3.34
CA GLY A 128 -39.46 -8.31 3.86
C GLY A 128 -38.70 -7.07 3.36
N SER A 129 -39.19 -5.88 3.71
CA SER A 129 -38.62 -4.59 3.30
C SER A 129 -37.20 -4.41 3.79
N ASP A 130 -36.92 -4.76 5.04
CA ASP A 130 -35.58 -4.62 5.64
C ASP A 130 -34.54 -5.53 4.95
N TYR A 131 -34.94 -6.75 4.59
CA TYR A 131 -34.11 -7.66 3.79
C TYR A 131 -33.86 -7.10 2.37
N ASN A 132 -34.89 -6.56 1.72
CA ASN A 132 -34.75 -5.94 0.40
C ASN A 132 -33.84 -4.70 0.45
N ALA A 133 -33.94 -3.89 1.51
CA ALA A 133 -33.05 -2.76 1.74
C ALA A 133 -31.59 -3.21 1.92
N ALA A 134 -31.35 -4.31 2.65
CA ALA A 134 -30.02 -4.91 2.78
C ALA A 134 -29.49 -5.47 1.45
N GLN A 135 -30.35 -6.07 0.62
CA GLN A 135 -29.99 -6.53 -0.72
C GLN A 135 -29.58 -5.35 -1.62
N GLN A 136 -30.34 -4.26 -1.61
CA GLN A 136 -29.99 -3.04 -2.34
C GLN A 136 -28.69 -2.41 -1.84
N PHE A 137 -28.51 -2.36 -0.52
CA PHE A 137 -27.27 -1.89 0.10
C PHE A 137 -26.06 -2.72 -0.36
N LEU A 138 -26.16 -4.04 -0.33
CA LEU A 138 -25.10 -4.94 -0.75
C LEU A 138 -24.82 -4.84 -2.26
N ASN A 139 -25.85 -4.62 -3.10
CA ASN A 139 -25.66 -4.40 -4.53
C ASN A 139 -24.81 -3.16 -4.84
N GLY A 140 -24.87 -2.12 -3.98
CA GLY A 140 -24.02 -0.93 -4.11
C GLY A 140 -22.53 -1.18 -3.86
N PHE A 141 -22.16 -2.32 -3.27
CA PHE A 141 -20.76 -2.62 -2.95
C PHE A 141 -19.90 -2.82 -4.20
N LEU A 142 -20.48 -3.27 -5.31
CA LEU A 142 -19.73 -3.49 -6.55
C LEU A 142 -19.11 -2.20 -7.07
N GLU A 143 -19.90 -1.12 -7.14
CA GLU A 143 -19.43 0.18 -7.60
C GLU A 143 -18.48 0.82 -6.58
N GLN A 144 -18.85 0.78 -5.30
CA GLN A 144 -18.09 1.43 -4.23
C GLN A 144 -16.72 0.76 -3.97
N SER A 145 -16.63 -0.56 -4.17
CA SER A 145 -15.38 -1.31 -3.99
C SER A 145 -14.34 -1.00 -5.07
N ALA A 146 -14.77 -0.64 -6.29
CA ALA A 146 -13.85 -0.19 -7.33
C ALA A 146 -13.16 1.13 -6.96
N GLY A 147 -13.92 2.10 -6.42
CA GLY A 147 -13.37 3.35 -5.91
C GLY A 147 -12.39 3.13 -4.75
N TYR A 148 -12.76 2.28 -3.79
CA TYR A 148 -11.88 1.93 -2.67
C TYR A 148 -10.58 1.23 -3.13
N LYS A 149 -10.66 0.32 -4.10
CA LYS A 149 -9.48 -0.33 -4.68
C LYS A 149 -8.57 0.69 -5.37
N LEU A 150 -9.15 1.62 -6.14
CA LEU A 150 -8.39 2.70 -6.77
C LEU A 150 -7.66 3.56 -5.73
N ASP A 151 -8.32 3.92 -4.62
CA ASP A 151 -7.68 4.66 -3.51
C ASP A 151 -6.49 3.90 -2.91
N LEU A 152 -6.59 2.58 -2.76
CA LEU A 152 -5.48 1.75 -2.29
C LEU A 152 -4.32 1.73 -3.28
N ASP A 153 -4.62 1.63 -4.58
CA ASP A 153 -3.60 1.63 -5.63
C ASP A 153 -2.89 2.98 -5.74
N ILE A 154 -3.62 4.09 -5.62
CA ILE A 154 -3.06 5.44 -5.54
C ILE A 154 -2.10 5.52 -4.35
N LYS A 155 -2.52 5.11 -3.14
CA LYS A 155 -1.65 5.13 -1.95
C LYS A 155 -0.40 4.27 -2.12
N ALA A 156 -0.51 3.10 -2.74
CA ALA A 156 0.64 2.25 -3.02
C ALA A 156 1.62 2.93 -3.99
N GLN A 157 1.10 3.59 -5.03
CA GLN A 157 1.89 4.33 -5.99
C GLN A 157 2.54 5.57 -5.38
N GLU A 158 1.83 6.31 -4.52
CA GLU A 158 2.37 7.45 -3.76
C GLU A 158 3.54 7.03 -2.87
N ASN A 159 3.44 5.89 -2.18
CA ASN A 159 4.54 5.35 -1.37
C ASN A 159 5.75 4.98 -2.23
N THR A 160 5.51 4.34 -3.38
CA THR A 160 6.59 4.00 -4.33
C THR A 160 7.30 5.25 -4.84
N LEU A 161 6.53 6.29 -5.18
CA LEU A 161 7.07 7.60 -5.60
C LEU A 161 7.90 8.24 -4.50
N LYS A 162 7.39 8.24 -3.26
CA LYS A 162 8.09 8.79 -2.09
C LYS A 162 9.42 8.09 -1.83
N ASP A 163 9.47 6.78 -1.96
CA ASP A 163 10.71 6.01 -1.76
C ASP A 163 11.72 6.24 -2.90
N ALA A 164 11.24 6.37 -4.13
CA ALA A 164 12.08 6.77 -5.26
C ALA A 164 12.67 8.19 -5.07
N GLN A 165 11.87 9.14 -4.62
CA GLN A 165 12.31 10.51 -4.30
C GLN A 165 13.39 10.51 -3.21
N LYS A 166 13.17 9.78 -2.10
CA LYS A 166 14.18 9.64 -1.04
C LYS A 166 15.50 9.05 -1.55
N LYS A 167 15.41 8.04 -2.42
CA LYS A 167 16.60 7.41 -3.02
C LYS A 167 17.37 8.42 -3.89
N LEU A 168 16.67 9.23 -4.68
CA LEU A 168 17.29 10.30 -5.47
C LEU A 168 18.01 11.33 -4.58
N THR A 169 17.35 11.81 -3.52
CA THR A 169 17.96 12.76 -2.58
C THR A 169 19.24 12.19 -1.96
N LYS A 170 19.22 10.93 -1.53
CA LYS A 170 20.42 10.27 -0.98
C LYS A 170 21.57 10.23 -2.00
N LEU A 171 21.28 9.88 -3.25
CA LEU A 171 22.30 9.85 -4.31
C LEU A 171 22.90 11.25 -4.57
N GLN A 172 22.07 12.29 -4.54
CA GLN A 172 22.54 13.68 -4.69
C GLN A 172 23.42 14.13 -3.51
N ASP A 173 23.09 13.71 -2.29
CA ASP A 173 23.92 14.02 -1.11
C ASP A 173 25.25 13.24 -1.12
N ASP A 174 25.21 11.98 -1.56
CA ASP A 174 26.42 11.17 -1.78
C ASP A 174 27.32 11.80 -2.85
N GLU A 175 26.75 12.26 -3.98
CA GLU A 175 27.47 12.99 -5.03
C GLU A 175 28.17 14.24 -4.48
N LYS A 176 27.45 15.08 -3.73
CA LYS A 176 28.04 16.28 -3.10
C LYS A 176 29.18 15.92 -2.15
N SER A 177 29.04 14.86 -1.37
CA SER A 177 30.09 14.39 -0.44
C SER A 177 31.32 13.91 -1.19
N ILE A 178 31.13 13.16 -2.28
CA ILE A 178 32.21 12.71 -3.16
C ILE A 178 32.93 13.90 -3.80
N ASN A 179 32.19 14.88 -4.35
CA ASN A 179 32.78 16.07 -4.95
C ASN A 179 33.65 16.85 -3.95
N LYS A 180 33.18 17.03 -2.70
CA LYS A 180 34.00 17.65 -1.65
C LYS A 180 35.29 16.87 -1.35
N LYS A 181 35.23 15.52 -1.34
CA LYS A 181 36.42 14.68 -1.17
C LYS A 181 37.39 14.82 -2.34
N ILE A 182 36.87 14.91 -3.58
CA ILE A 182 37.69 15.14 -4.77
C ILE A 182 38.43 16.47 -4.66
N GLU A 183 37.72 17.55 -4.31
CA GLU A 183 38.33 18.87 -4.11
C GLU A 183 39.44 18.85 -3.04
N GLN A 184 39.19 18.19 -1.91
CA GLN A 184 40.18 18.05 -0.84
C GLN A 184 41.41 17.26 -1.32
N LEU A 185 41.21 16.12 -1.98
CA LEU A 185 42.31 15.29 -2.50
C LEU A 185 43.13 16.04 -3.56
N GLN A 186 42.50 16.84 -4.41
CA GLN A 186 43.19 17.69 -5.37
C GLN A 186 44.05 18.75 -4.69
N SER A 187 43.53 19.40 -3.63
CA SER A 187 44.28 20.36 -2.82
C SER A 187 45.49 19.71 -2.14
N ASP A 188 45.28 18.55 -1.50
CA ASP A 188 46.33 17.81 -0.81
C ASP A 188 47.41 17.33 -1.78
N LEU A 189 47.03 16.88 -2.98
CA LEU A 189 47.96 16.48 -4.03
C LEU A 189 48.83 17.65 -4.48
N LYS A 190 48.24 18.83 -4.70
CA LYS A 190 48.98 20.05 -5.07
C LYS A 190 49.96 20.46 -3.98
N LYS A 191 49.54 20.41 -2.71
CA LYS A 191 50.42 20.70 -1.57
C LYS A 191 51.59 19.73 -1.49
N ASN A 192 51.33 18.43 -1.63
CA ASN A 192 52.36 17.40 -1.63
C ASN A 192 53.39 17.62 -2.74
N GLN A 193 52.94 17.96 -3.96
CA GLN A 193 53.85 18.32 -5.07
C GLN A 193 54.76 19.50 -4.70
N GLN A 194 54.20 20.57 -4.12
CA GLN A 194 54.98 21.72 -3.68
C GLN A 194 55.96 21.37 -2.55
N ASP A 195 55.56 20.53 -1.61
CA ASP A 195 56.41 20.06 -0.52
C ASP A 195 57.58 19.20 -1.06
N GLN A 196 57.34 18.36 -2.06
CA GLN A 196 58.39 17.59 -2.75
C GLN A 196 59.39 18.50 -3.47
N GLU A 197 58.92 19.51 -4.20
CA GLU A 197 59.79 20.50 -4.86
C GLU A 197 60.67 21.26 -3.87
N ASN A 198 60.10 21.67 -2.74
CA ASN A 198 60.84 22.35 -1.69
C ASN A 198 61.88 21.44 -1.05
N GLN A 199 61.51 20.19 -0.75
CA GLN A 199 62.42 19.20 -0.19
C GLN A 199 63.58 18.91 -1.14
N GLN A 200 63.33 18.84 -2.44
CA GLN A 200 64.36 18.64 -3.47
C GLN A 200 65.37 19.80 -3.46
N LYS A 201 64.91 21.05 -3.39
CA LYS A 201 65.80 22.23 -3.25
C LYS A 201 66.63 22.19 -1.97
N THR A 202 66.04 21.76 -0.85
CA THR A 202 66.77 21.59 0.41
C THR A 202 67.87 20.54 0.28
N ILE A 203 67.56 19.37 -0.32
CA ILE A 203 68.54 18.31 -0.57
C ILE A 203 69.71 18.84 -1.41
N GLU A 204 69.43 19.56 -2.50
CA GLU A 204 70.45 20.14 -3.37
C GLU A 204 71.34 21.15 -2.63
N SER A 205 70.77 21.98 -1.76
CA SER A 205 71.53 22.94 -0.95
C SER A 205 72.44 22.23 0.05
N GLU A 206 71.94 21.22 0.76
CA GLU A 206 72.73 20.45 1.73
C GLU A 206 73.83 19.63 1.06
N GLN A 207 73.56 19.07 -0.13
CA GLN A 207 74.58 18.40 -0.94
C GLN A 207 75.73 19.36 -1.29
N LYS A 208 75.44 20.59 -1.73
CA LYS A 208 76.47 21.59 -2.02
C LYS A 208 77.33 21.91 -0.79
N LYS A 209 76.71 22.17 0.36
CA LYS A 209 77.42 22.44 1.62
C LYS A 209 78.32 21.26 2.02
N LEU A 210 77.83 20.03 1.87
CA LEU A 210 78.59 18.83 2.19
C LEU A 210 79.84 18.69 1.30
N GLU A 211 79.73 18.98 -0.01
CA GLU A 211 80.87 18.95 -0.94
C GLU A 211 81.91 20.04 -0.63
N GLU A 212 81.47 21.25 -0.27
CA GLU A 212 82.36 22.32 0.21
C GLU A 212 83.16 21.88 1.46
N LEU A 213 82.50 21.22 2.42
CA LEU A 213 83.16 20.72 3.63
C LEU A 213 84.17 19.59 3.32
N LYS A 214 83.90 18.73 2.34
CA LYS A 214 84.82 17.65 1.93
C LYS A 214 86.07 18.21 1.24
N THR A 215 85.90 19.20 0.37
CA THR A 215 87.02 19.83 -0.35
C THR A 215 87.90 20.66 0.59
N GLY A 216 87.30 21.39 1.53
CA GLY A 216 88.03 22.12 2.58
C GLY A 216 88.83 21.24 3.55
N LYS A 217 88.50 19.95 3.66
CA LYS A 217 89.29 18.96 4.44
C LYS A 217 90.55 18.46 3.71
N SER A 218 90.65 18.70 2.41
CA SER A 218 91.71 18.19 1.53
C SER A 218 92.78 19.24 1.20
N SER A 219 92.65 20.44 1.78
CA SER A 219 93.59 21.58 1.70
C SER A 219 94.26 21.78 3.06
#